data_AF-A0A1G9CU30-F1
#
_entry.id   AF-A0A1G9CU30-F1
#
_cell.length_a   1.000
_cell.length_b   1.000
_cell.length_c   1.000
_cell.angle_alpha   90.00
_cell.angle_beta   90.00
_cell.angle_gamma   90.00
#
_symmetry.space_group_name_H-M   'P 1'
#
loop_
_entity.id
_entity.type
_entity.pdbx_description
1 polymer ?
#
loop_
_entity_poly.entity_id
_entity_poly.type
_entity_poly.pdbx_seq_one_letter_code
_entity_poly.pdbx_strand_id
1 'polypeptide(L)'
;MIDAYTDRFDHPYLLALVPVAGVLLGLSAVAEIAGINSVAGFLALYAMVALIICVIGYAALYTLAYSTEVLRQWRISRSDLE
;
A
#
# COMPACT_ATOMS: atom_id res chain seq x y z
N MET A 1 -3.51 -20.90 9.56
CA MET A 1 -2.42 -21.25 8.61
C MET A 1 -2.31 -20.25 7.45
N ILE A 2 -3.41 -19.58 7.04
CA ILE A 2 -3.37 -18.39 6.16
C ILE A 2 -2.86 -17.14 6.90
N ASP A 3 -3.10 -17.03 8.22
CA ASP A 3 -2.59 -15.92 9.03
C ASP A 3 -1.08 -15.72 8.91
N ALA A 4 -0.31 -16.80 8.81
CA ALA A 4 1.15 -16.73 8.62
C ALA A 4 1.58 -16.24 7.22
N TYR A 5 0.71 -16.39 6.21
CA TYR A 5 0.94 -15.85 4.87
C TYR A 5 0.53 -14.37 4.80
N THR A 6 -0.60 -13.99 5.39
CA THR A 6 -0.99 -12.57 5.51
C THR A 6 -0.03 -11.79 6.42
N ASP A 7 0.46 -12.35 7.52
CA ASP A 7 1.52 -11.73 8.37
C ASP A 7 2.81 -11.47 7.59
N ARG A 8 3.14 -12.33 6.61
CA ARG A 8 4.30 -12.14 5.74
C ARG A 8 4.06 -11.07 4.67
N PHE A 9 2.81 -10.77 4.34
CA PHE A 9 2.42 -9.75 3.38
C PHE A 9 2.01 -8.41 4.04
N ASP A 10 1.63 -8.41 5.31
CA ASP A 10 1.44 -7.25 6.21
C ASP A 10 2.77 -6.59 6.60
N HIS A 11 3.79 -6.78 5.76
CA HIS A 11 5.09 -6.20 5.98
C HIS A 11 4.97 -4.66 6.08
N PRO A 12 5.57 -4.05 7.11
CA PRO A 12 5.47 -2.61 7.39
C PRO A 12 6.00 -1.72 6.25
N TYR A 13 6.59 -2.32 5.22
CA TYR A 13 7.14 -1.64 4.06
C TYR A 13 6.09 -0.86 3.25
N LEU A 14 4.85 -1.35 3.11
CA LEU A 14 3.81 -0.60 2.38
C LEU A 14 3.39 0.65 3.16
N LEU A 15 3.13 0.52 4.46
CA LEU A 15 2.82 1.68 5.32
C LEU A 15 4.01 2.63 5.44
N ALA A 16 5.24 2.14 5.40
CA ALA A 16 6.46 2.97 5.41
C ALA A 16 6.59 3.86 4.16
N LEU A 17 5.90 3.55 3.06
CA LEU A 17 5.86 4.44 1.88
C LEU A 17 5.13 5.75 2.17
N VAL A 18 4.17 5.77 3.11
CA VAL A 18 3.41 6.97 3.48
C VAL A 18 4.31 8.04 4.14
N PRO A 19 5.08 7.76 5.20
CA PRO A 19 5.99 8.75 5.76
C PRO A 19 7.12 9.13 4.78
N VAL A 20 7.59 8.20 3.94
CA VAL A 20 8.57 8.52 2.88
C VAL A 20 7.99 9.53 1.88
N ALA A 21 6.76 9.31 1.41
CA ALA A 21 6.07 10.26 0.53
C ALA A 21 5.85 11.61 1.23
N GLY A 22 5.52 11.61 2.52
CA GLY A 22 5.39 12.82 3.32
C GLY A 22 6.68 13.63 3.41
N VAL A 23 7.82 12.96 3.65
CA VAL A 23 9.14 13.62 3.66
C VAL A 23 9.48 14.20 2.28
N LEU A 24 9.24 13.44 1.20
CA LEU A 24 9.49 13.90 -0.16
C LEU A 24 8.64 15.13 -0.54
N LEU A 25 7.36 15.15 -0.14
CA LEU A 25 6.50 16.33 -0.34
C LEU A 25 6.97 17.53 0.50
N GLY A 26 7.38 17.30 1.75
CA GLY A 26 7.95 18.36 2.59
C GLY A 26 9.21 18.97 1.96
N LEU A 27 10.11 18.14 1.47
CA LEU A 27 11.32 18.58 0.75
C LEU A 27 10.97 19.28 -0.57
N SER A 28 9.95 18.82 -1.29
CA SER A 28 9.46 19.49 -2.49
C SER A 28 9.01 20.92 -2.20
N ALA A 29 8.22 21.12 -1.13
CA ALA A 29 7.76 22.45 -0.75
C ALA A 29 8.93 23.38 -0.37
N VAL A 30 9.93 22.85 0.34
CA VAL A 30 11.16 23.61 0.67
C VAL A 30 11.94 23.98 -0.60
N ALA A 31 12.09 23.04 -1.54
CA ALA A 31 12.79 23.28 -2.80
C ALA A 31 12.06 24.32 -3.69
N GLU A 32 10.73 24.33 -3.67
CA GLU A 32 9.90 25.32 -4.36
C GLU A 32 10.10 26.72 -3.76
N ILE A 33 10.09 26.85 -2.44
CA ILE A 33 10.38 28.13 -1.75
C ILE A 33 11.80 28.63 -2.06
N ALA A 34 12.75 27.72 -2.23
CA ALA A 34 14.13 28.04 -2.61
C ALA A 34 14.30 28.37 -4.11
N GLY A 35 13.24 28.29 -4.92
CA GLY A 35 13.27 28.58 -6.35
C GLY A 35 13.85 27.46 -7.22
N ILE A 36 14.08 26.26 -6.66
CA ILE A 36 14.63 25.10 -7.37
C ILE A 36 13.49 24.24 -7.93
N ASN A 37 12.69 24.82 -8.82
CA ASN A 37 11.43 24.26 -9.29
C ASN A 37 11.56 22.90 -9.99
N SER A 38 12.67 22.65 -10.68
CA SER A 38 12.93 21.35 -11.32
C SER A 38 13.04 20.22 -10.27
N VAL A 39 13.80 20.45 -9.19
CA VAL A 39 13.98 19.49 -8.10
C VAL A 39 12.70 19.30 -7.32
N ALA A 40 11.95 20.37 -7.06
CA ALA A 40 10.62 20.28 -6.44
C ALA A 40 9.69 19.38 -7.25
N GLY A 41 9.61 19.59 -8.57
CA GLY A 41 8.82 18.74 -9.46
C GLY A 41 9.20 17.25 -9.40
N PHE A 42 10.50 16.94 -9.39
CA PHE A 42 10.97 15.55 -9.25
C PHE A 42 10.60 14.94 -7.90
N LEU A 43 10.78 15.69 -6.80
CA LEU A 43 10.45 15.22 -5.45
C LEU A 43 8.94 14.94 -5.30
N ALA A 44 8.09 15.82 -5.84
CA ALA A 44 6.65 15.61 -5.87
C ALA A 44 6.26 14.38 -6.71
N LEU A 45 6.88 14.18 -7.88
CA LEU A 45 6.65 12.99 -8.70
C LEU A 45 7.03 11.69 -7.96
N TYR A 46 8.18 11.65 -7.30
CA TYR A 46 8.59 10.48 -6.51
C TYR A 46 7.65 10.21 -5.33
N ALA A 47 7.18 11.26 -4.65
CA ALA A 47 6.19 11.10 -3.59
C ALA A 47 4.89 10.48 -4.11
N MET A 48 4.40 10.94 -5.27
CA MET A 48 3.19 10.39 -5.90
C MET A 48 3.36 8.92 -6.30
N VAL A 49 4.51 8.55 -6.86
CA VAL A 49 4.81 7.15 -7.20
C VAL A 49 4.79 6.27 -5.94
N ALA A 50 5.39 6.72 -4.84
CA ALA A 50 5.38 5.98 -3.57
C ALA A 50 3.95 5.75 -3.06
N LEU A 51 3.07 6.76 -3.14
CA LEU A 51 1.66 6.62 -2.75
C LEU A 51 0.88 5.68 -3.68
N ILE A 52 1.12 5.75 -5.00
CA ILE A 52 0.47 4.86 -5.97
C ILE A 52 0.83 3.40 -5.67
N ILE A 53 2.11 3.10 -5.45
CA ILE A 53 2.58 1.76 -5.10
C ILE A 53 1.93 1.30 -3.78
N CYS A 54 1.85 2.19 -2.79
CA CYS A 54 1.19 1.90 -1.51
C CYS A 54 -0.29 1.52 -1.70
N VAL A 55 -1.04 2.30 -2.48
CA VAL A 55 -2.46 2.05 -2.73
C VAL A 55 -2.68 0.74 -3.50
N ILE A 56 -1.91 0.51 -4.57
CA ILE A 56 -2.02 -0.72 -5.36
C ILE A 56 -1.67 -1.94 -4.51
N GLY A 57 -0.61 -1.85 -3.69
CA GLY A 57 -0.22 -2.91 -2.77
C GLY A 57 -1.34 -3.26 -1.79
N TYR A 58 -1.92 -2.25 -1.13
CA TYR A 58 -3.05 -2.46 -0.21
C TYR A 58 -4.29 -3.03 -0.91
N ALA A 59 -4.61 -2.57 -2.11
CA ALA A 59 -5.73 -3.12 -2.89
C ALA A 59 -5.50 -4.60 -3.23
N ALA A 60 -4.29 -4.99 -3.63
CA ALA A 60 -3.93 -6.38 -3.91
C ALA A 60 -4.05 -7.26 -2.65
N LEU A 61 -3.58 -6.78 -1.50
CA LEU A 61 -3.71 -7.51 -0.23
C LEU A 61 -5.17 -7.67 0.18
N TYR A 62 -5.96 -6.60 0.09
CA TYR A 62 -7.36 -6.63 0.44
C TYR A 62 -8.16 -7.59 -0.45
N THR A 63 -7.91 -7.56 -1.76
CA THR A 63 -8.58 -8.48 -2.70
C THR A 63 -8.22 -9.95 -2.44
N LEU A 64 -6.95 -10.24 -2.13
CA LEU A 64 -6.53 -11.58 -1.74
C LEU A 64 -7.23 -12.05 -0.46
N ALA A 65 -7.20 -11.24 0.60
CA ALA A 65 -7.84 -11.55 1.87
C ALA A 65 -9.35 -11.80 1.70
N TYR A 66 -10.03 -10.93 0.93
CA TYR A 66 -11.45 -11.07 0.63
C TYR A 66 -11.73 -12.37 -0.14
N SER A 67 -10.95 -12.68 -1.18
CA SER A 67 -11.13 -13.90 -1.97
C SER A 67 -10.97 -15.17 -1.10
N THR A 68 -10.01 -15.16 -0.18
CA THR A 68 -9.77 -16.29 0.72
C THR A 68 -10.90 -16.47 1.73
N GLU A 69 -11.46 -15.39 2.26
CA GLU A 69 -12.57 -15.45 3.21
C GLU A 69 -13.84 -15.95 2.53
N VAL A 70 -14.14 -15.47 1.32
CA VAL A 70 -15.26 -15.97 0.52
C VAL A 70 -15.12 -17.46 0.22
N LEU A 71 -13.93 -17.93 -0.16
CA LEU A 71 -13.68 -19.36 -0.38
C LEU A 71 -13.84 -20.18 0.89
N ARG A 72 -13.41 -19.65 2.04
CA ARG A 72 -13.57 -20.30 3.34
C ARG A 72 -15.05 -20.44 3.72
N GLN A 73 -15.83 -19.38 3.56
CA GLN A 73 -17.27 -19.37 3.83
C GLN A 73 -18.01 -20.35 2.90
N TRP A 74 -17.67 -20.34 1.61
CA TRP A 74 -18.24 -21.27 0.64
C TRP A 74 -17.97 -22.73 1.01
N ARG A 75 -16.75 -23.05 1.48
CA ARG A 75 -16.39 -24.40 1.94
C ARG A 75 -17.20 -24.82 3.16
N ILE A 76 -17.34 -23.96 4.17
CA ILE A 76 -18.10 -24.26 5.41
C ILE A 76 -19.58 -24.51 5.08
N SER A 77 -20.18 -23.65 4.25
CA SER A 77 -21.57 -23.81 3.83
C SER A 77 -21.83 -25.13 3.10
N ARG A 78 -20.82 -25.70 2.43
CA ARG A 78 -20.95 -26.97 1.72
C ARG A 78 -20.79 -28.19 2.63
N SER A 79 -20.01 -28.08 3.71
CA SER A 79 -19.83 -29.16 4.68
C SER A 79 -21.00 -29.32 5.66
N ASP A 80 -21.79 -28.26 5.89
CA ASP A 80 -23.01 -28.35 6.71
C ASP A 80 -24.22 -28.93 5.95
N LEU A 81 -24.08 -29.17 4.64
CA LEU A 81 -25.11 -29.74 3.77
C LEU A 81 -24.93 -31.25 3.53
N GLU A 82 -23.84 -31.85 4.02
CA GLU A 82 -23.59 -33.31 4.06
C GLU A 82 -23.86 -33.89 5.46
#